data_AF-A0A3A0FTD1-F1
#
_entry.id   AF-A0A3A0FTD1-F1
#
_cell.length_a   1.000
_cell.length_b   1.000
_cell.length_c   1.000
_cell.angle_alpha   90.00
_cell.angle_beta   90.00
_cell.angle_gamma   90.00
#
_symmetry.space_group_name_H-M   'P 1'
#
loop_
_entity.id
_entity.type
_entity.pdbx_description
1 polymer ?
#
loop_
_entity_poly.entity_id
_entity_poly.type
_entity_poly.pdbx_seq_one_letter_code
_entity_poly.pdbx_strand_id
1 'polypeptide(L)'
;MQFLDVVVWGAFLAFVVALLALDLGVFHRQIRAIRSGEALAWAGFYISLALAFNLLVYLLYERNLLGVGIEVGHPLDGRTAALQFLTGFLLEKSLSLDNVFVIALIFAYFRVPLAYQHRVLFWGILGALLMRGAMIALGAALISRFDWIVYVFGGILIVTAARMLLAGDEEPEPEKNVLIRVARRFFPVTPELHGEHFFVRVGGRRAATPLFLVLLMVESTDVLFAVDSIPAIFAVTQDPFLVFTSNVFAILGLRSLYFAIAPLLGRFKYLKQSLVFILAFVGVKMLLAHTVPIPTITSLSVIVSFLAIGVLASALSAAREVAPLASPLATDFETLSKVTLQTARKIIVLAVGSTLILLGAAMIVLPGPATVVIPLGLAVLGTEFVWARRLLNRLREEVLSVANGRFGLGIGTTASAEAPGAAASEADRKSAP
;
A
#
# COMPACT_ATOMS: atom_id res chain seq x y z
N MET A 1 22.63 -16.84 -15.20
CA MET A 1 21.54 -17.82 -15.11
C MET A 1 22.13 -19.16 -15.45
N GLN A 2 22.39 -19.96 -14.43
CA GLN A 2 22.69 -21.38 -14.59
C GLN A 2 21.48 -22.09 -15.23
N PHE A 3 21.70 -23.24 -15.87
CA PHE A 3 20.65 -24.07 -16.45
C PHE A 3 19.52 -24.37 -15.45
N LEU A 4 19.88 -24.56 -14.18
CA LEU A 4 18.95 -24.86 -13.10
C LEU A 4 18.00 -23.69 -12.77
N ASP A 5 18.46 -22.43 -12.84
CA ASP A 5 17.58 -21.27 -12.65
C ASP A 5 16.50 -21.22 -13.73
N VAL A 6 16.90 -21.46 -14.98
CA VAL A 6 15.98 -21.48 -16.13
C VAL A 6 14.91 -22.55 -15.94
N VAL A 7 15.26 -23.69 -15.35
CA VAL A 7 14.31 -24.76 -15.02
C VAL A 7 13.33 -24.32 -13.95
N VAL A 8 13.78 -23.67 -12.87
CA VAL A 8 12.91 -23.21 -11.78
C VAL A 8 11.95 -22.13 -12.26
N TRP A 9 12.47 -21.12 -12.98
CA TRP A 9 11.65 -20.07 -13.60
C TRP A 9 10.68 -20.63 -14.63
N GLY A 10 11.14 -21.55 -15.49
CA GLY A 10 10.32 -22.19 -16.51
C GLY A 10 9.20 -23.04 -15.90
N ALA A 11 9.50 -23.82 -14.87
CA ALA A 11 8.52 -24.63 -14.14
C ALA A 11 7.49 -23.75 -13.44
N PHE A 12 7.92 -22.66 -12.79
CA PHE A 12 7.00 -21.72 -12.16
C PHE A 12 6.10 -21.01 -13.19
N LEU A 13 6.65 -20.52 -14.29
CA LEU A 13 5.86 -19.86 -15.33
C LEU A 13 4.87 -20.83 -15.97
N ALA A 14 5.30 -22.07 -16.24
CA ALA A 14 4.40 -23.12 -16.73
C ALA A 14 3.27 -23.41 -15.74
N PHE A 15 3.57 -23.48 -14.43
CA PHE A 15 2.58 -23.62 -13.38
C PHE A 15 1.58 -22.45 -13.37
N VAL A 16 2.05 -21.20 -13.48
CA VAL A 16 1.19 -20.01 -13.53
C VAL A 16 0.30 -20.03 -14.76
N VAL A 17 0.85 -20.33 -15.94
CA VAL A 17 0.06 -20.44 -17.18
C VAL A 17 -0.98 -21.56 -17.08
N ALA A 18 -0.63 -22.71 -16.53
CA ALA A 18 -1.56 -23.82 -16.31
C ALA A 18 -2.69 -23.42 -15.34
N LEU A 19 -2.36 -22.74 -14.25
CA LEU A 19 -3.32 -22.29 -13.27
C LEU A 19 -4.25 -21.20 -13.83
N LEU A 20 -3.73 -20.26 -14.61
CA LEU A 20 -4.56 -19.29 -15.35
C LEU A 20 -5.47 -20.00 -16.34
N ALA A 21 -4.94 -20.96 -17.11
CA ALA A 21 -5.73 -21.74 -18.06
C ALA A 21 -6.86 -22.54 -17.39
N LEU A 22 -6.63 -23.10 -16.19
CA LEU A 22 -7.66 -23.79 -15.40
C LEU A 22 -8.72 -22.82 -14.87
N ASP A 23 -8.29 -21.70 -14.27
CA ASP A 23 -9.18 -20.66 -13.74
C ASP A 23 -10.15 -20.12 -14.81
N LEU A 24 -9.71 -20.06 -16.07
CA LEU A 24 -10.48 -19.54 -17.20
C LEU A 24 -11.25 -20.61 -17.97
N GLY A 25 -10.63 -21.77 -18.18
CA GLY A 25 -11.14 -22.82 -19.05
C GLY A 25 -12.17 -23.72 -18.37
N VAL A 26 -12.04 -23.93 -17.07
CA VAL A 26 -12.83 -24.93 -16.32
C VAL A 26 -13.76 -24.29 -15.31
N PHE A 27 -13.27 -23.33 -14.50
CA PHE A 27 -14.01 -22.87 -13.33
C PHE A 27 -15.04 -21.76 -13.59
N HIS A 28 -14.83 -20.90 -14.60
CA HIS A 28 -15.66 -19.70 -14.81
C HIS A 28 -16.34 -19.62 -16.19
N ARG A 29 -16.65 -20.77 -16.81
CA ARG A 29 -17.32 -20.85 -18.12
C ARG A 29 -18.76 -20.31 -18.13
N GLN A 30 -19.42 -20.17 -16.98
CA GLN A 30 -20.80 -19.68 -16.89
C GLN A 30 -20.86 -18.29 -16.28
N ILE A 31 -21.50 -17.37 -17.00
CA ILE A 31 -21.79 -15.99 -16.59
C ILE A 31 -22.85 -16.06 -15.49
N ARG A 32 -22.43 -16.33 -14.26
CA ARG A 32 -23.31 -16.29 -13.09
C ARG A 32 -22.65 -15.38 -12.06
N ALA A 33 -23.41 -14.44 -11.51
CA ALA A 33 -22.92 -13.58 -10.45
C ALA A 33 -22.48 -14.47 -9.28
N ILE A 34 -21.17 -14.52 -9.02
CA ILE A 34 -20.61 -15.38 -7.99
C ILE A 34 -21.25 -14.97 -6.66
N ARG A 35 -21.95 -15.89 -5.99
CA ARG A 35 -22.49 -15.62 -4.65
C ARG A 35 -21.32 -15.38 -3.71
N SER A 36 -21.44 -14.45 -2.76
CA SER A 36 -20.33 -14.05 -1.88
C SER A 36 -19.63 -15.23 -1.18
N GLY A 37 -20.35 -16.32 -0.86
CA GLY A 37 -19.77 -17.54 -0.29
C GLY A 37 -18.84 -18.31 -1.24
N GLU A 38 -19.16 -18.36 -2.53
CA GLU A 38 -18.30 -18.99 -3.55
C GLU A 38 -17.05 -18.13 -3.81
N ALA A 39 -17.21 -16.79 -3.82
CA ALA A 39 -16.09 -15.86 -3.96
C ALA A 39 -15.09 -15.95 -2.79
N LEU A 40 -15.60 -16.13 -1.56
CA LEU A 40 -14.77 -16.37 -0.37
C LEU A 40 -14.06 -17.73 -0.41
N ALA A 41 -14.72 -18.79 -0.90
CA ALA A 41 -14.09 -20.09 -1.07
C ALA A 41 -12.92 -20.03 -2.07
N TRP A 42 -13.12 -19.33 -3.19
CA TRP A 42 -12.05 -19.07 -4.16
C TRP A 42 -10.92 -18.22 -3.57
N ALA A 43 -11.23 -17.16 -2.82
CA ALA A 43 -10.20 -16.38 -2.14
C ALA A 43 -9.40 -17.24 -1.15
N GLY A 44 -10.07 -18.10 -0.38
CA GLY A 44 -9.45 -19.07 0.51
C GLY A 44 -8.55 -20.07 -0.24
N PHE A 45 -8.99 -20.58 -1.39
CA PHE A 45 -8.19 -21.46 -2.24
C PHE A 45 -6.88 -20.79 -2.68
N TYR A 46 -6.94 -19.57 -3.19
CA TYR A 46 -5.73 -18.84 -3.63
C TYR A 46 -4.80 -18.49 -2.47
N ILE A 47 -5.33 -18.16 -1.29
CA ILE A 47 -4.53 -17.94 -0.08
C ILE A 47 -3.84 -19.24 0.34
N SER A 48 -4.59 -20.35 0.42
CA SER A 48 -4.03 -21.67 0.76
C SER A 48 -2.95 -22.10 -0.22
N LEU A 49 -3.13 -21.82 -1.51
CA LEU A 49 -2.15 -22.10 -2.53
C LEU A 49 -0.86 -21.27 -2.34
N ALA A 50 -0.98 -19.98 -2.02
CA ALA A 50 0.17 -19.14 -1.69
C ALA A 50 0.90 -19.63 -0.44
N LEU A 51 0.18 -20.09 0.59
CA LEU A 51 0.79 -20.66 1.80
C LEU A 51 1.47 -22.02 1.54
N ALA A 52 0.88 -22.86 0.68
CA ALA A 52 1.50 -24.10 0.24
C ALA A 52 2.79 -23.83 -0.58
N PHE A 53 2.76 -22.81 -1.45
CA PHE A 53 3.95 -22.36 -2.15
C PHE A 53 4.99 -21.77 -1.20
N ASN A 54 4.58 -21.08 -0.13
CA ASN A 54 5.51 -20.60 0.89
C ASN A 54 6.26 -21.76 1.59
N LEU A 55 5.57 -22.87 1.86
CA LEU A 55 6.21 -24.09 2.34
C LEU A 55 7.17 -24.68 1.30
N LEU A 56 6.80 -24.65 0.02
CA LEU A 56 7.70 -25.05 -1.07
C LEU A 56 8.95 -24.15 -1.12
N VAL A 57 8.79 -22.83 -0.98
CA VAL A 57 9.92 -21.88 -0.88
C VAL A 57 10.83 -22.24 0.29
N TYR A 58 10.26 -22.50 1.47
CA TYR A 58 11.03 -22.97 2.63
C TYR A 58 11.88 -24.20 2.27
N LEU A 59 11.25 -25.23 1.67
CA LEU A 59 11.94 -26.47 1.31
C LEU A 59 12.98 -26.27 0.19
N LEU A 60 12.67 -25.45 -0.81
CA LEU A 60 13.57 -25.18 -1.95
C LEU A 60 14.86 -24.51 -1.48
N TYR A 61 14.75 -23.49 -0.64
CA TYR A 61 15.90 -22.73 -0.13
C TYR A 61 16.65 -23.49 0.98
N GLU A 62 15.94 -24.15 1.90
CA GLU A 62 16.60 -24.92 2.98
C GLU A 62 17.45 -26.08 2.44
N ARG A 63 16.95 -26.79 1.43
CA ARG A 63 17.64 -27.94 0.83
C ARG A 63 18.52 -27.56 -0.37
N ASN A 64 18.58 -26.29 -0.74
CA ASN A 64 19.21 -25.80 -1.97
C ASN A 64 18.81 -26.63 -3.20
N LEU A 65 17.54 -27.05 -3.25
CA LEU A 65 17.00 -27.88 -4.32
C LEU A 65 17.08 -27.11 -5.64
N LEU A 66 17.53 -27.78 -6.72
CA LEU A 66 17.68 -27.17 -8.04
C LEU A 66 18.60 -25.94 -8.04
N GLY A 67 19.58 -25.85 -7.12
CA GLY A 67 20.54 -24.73 -7.08
C GLY A 67 19.97 -23.40 -6.57
N VAL A 68 18.69 -23.37 -6.18
CA VAL A 68 18.03 -22.17 -5.62
C VAL A 68 18.68 -21.80 -4.28
N GLY A 69 19.03 -20.53 -4.10
CA GLY A 69 19.69 -20.01 -2.90
C GLY A 69 21.23 -20.00 -2.94
N ILE A 70 21.85 -20.57 -3.98
CA ILE A 70 23.33 -20.67 -4.10
C ILE A 70 23.93 -19.47 -4.87
N GLU A 71 23.19 -18.85 -5.79
CA GLU A 71 23.74 -17.83 -6.70
C GLU A 71 23.74 -16.37 -6.18
N VAL A 72 22.84 -16.01 -5.24
CA VAL A 72 22.56 -14.60 -4.96
C VAL A 72 23.34 -14.06 -3.77
N GLY A 73 24.68 -14.18 -3.77
CA GLY A 73 25.63 -13.41 -2.91
C GLY A 73 25.52 -13.52 -1.37
N HIS A 74 24.41 -14.04 -0.85
CA HIS A 74 24.05 -14.22 0.54
C HIS A 74 23.25 -15.52 0.61
N PRO A 75 23.77 -16.59 1.23
CA PRO A 75 22.99 -17.81 1.42
C PRO A 75 21.73 -17.47 2.22
N LEU A 76 20.57 -17.55 1.57
CA LEU A 76 19.28 -17.41 2.21
C LEU A 76 18.86 -18.77 2.77
N ASP A 77 18.73 -18.85 4.10
CA ASP A 77 18.13 -20.02 4.74
C ASP A 77 16.63 -20.11 4.40
N GLY A 78 16.07 -21.31 4.44
CA GLY A 78 14.69 -21.54 4.03
C GLY A 78 13.70 -20.73 4.84
N ARG A 79 13.99 -20.52 6.13
CA ARG A 79 13.15 -19.72 7.02
C ARG A 79 13.10 -18.26 6.59
N THR A 80 14.25 -17.64 6.29
CA THR A 80 14.27 -16.24 5.84
C THR A 80 13.60 -16.10 4.48
N ALA A 81 13.85 -17.00 3.54
CA ALA A 81 13.20 -16.99 2.23
C ALA A 81 11.67 -17.08 2.34
N ALA A 82 11.16 -17.98 3.18
CA ALA A 82 9.72 -18.12 3.41
C ALA A 82 9.13 -16.89 4.13
N LEU A 83 9.85 -16.28 5.08
CA LEU A 83 9.41 -15.04 5.72
C LEU A 83 9.37 -13.88 4.72
N GLN A 84 10.37 -13.78 3.83
CA GLN A 84 10.42 -12.78 2.78
C GLN A 84 9.30 -12.98 1.75
N PHE A 85 9.07 -14.21 1.29
CA PHE A 85 7.94 -14.53 0.42
C PHE A 85 6.61 -14.16 1.07
N LEU A 86 6.37 -14.56 2.32
CA LEU A 86 5.10 -14.29 3.00
C LEU A 86 4.90 -12.81 3.26
N THR A 87 5.95 -12.10 3.66
CA THR A 87 5.91 -10.64 3.88
C THR A 87 5.62 -9.91 2.57
N GLY A 88 6.30 -10.33 1.50
CA GLY A 88 6.08 -9.81 0.16
C GLY A 88 4.68 -10.07 -0.35
N PHE A 89 4.21 -11.31 -0.22
CA PHE A 89 2.86 -11.71 -0.59
C PHE A 89 1.81 -10.87 0.14
N LEU A 90 1.94 -10.68 1.46
CA LEU A 90 0.97 -9.88 2.22
C LEU A 90 1.05 -8.39 1.86
N LEU A 91 2.25 -7.85 1.66
CA LEU A 91 2.45 -6.47 1.24
C LEU A 91 1.77 -6.22 -0.12
N GLU A 92 2.08 -7.05 -1.12
CA GLU A 92 1.49 -6.98 -2.44
C GLU A 92 -0.02 -7.27 -2.42
N LYS A 93 -0.48 -8.24 -1.63
CA LYS A 93 -1.91 -8.54 -1.51
C LYS A 93 -2.67 -7.34 -0.97
N SER A 94 -2.08 -6.63 0.00
CA SER A 94 -2.69 -5.45 0.60
C SER A 94 -2.77 -4.29 -0.38
N LEU A 95 -1.67 -4.00 -1.09
CA LEU A 95 -1.64 -2.94 -2.10
C LEU A 95 -2.56 -3.27 -3.29
N SER A 96 -2.64 -4.55 -3.68
CA SER A 96 -3.52 -5.00 -4.75
C SER A 96 -5.02 -4.82 -4.46
N LEU A 97 -5.43 -4.68 -3.19
CA LEU A 97 -6.81 -4.35 -2.84
C LEU A 97 -7.19 -2.96 -3.35
N ASP A 98 -6.29 -1.98 -3.23
CA ASP A 98 -6.48 -0.62 -3.76
C ASP A 98 -6.65 -0.64 -5.28
N ASN A 99 -5.89 -1.51 -5.96
CA ASN A 99 -6.00 -1.70 -7.40
C ASN A 99 -7.40 -2.19 -7.80
N VAL A 100 -8.01 -3.07 -7.00
CA VAL A 100 -9.37 -3.57 -7.24
C VAL A 100 -10.41 -2.45 -7.14
N PHE A 101 -10.25 -1.49 -6.21
CA PHE A 101 -11.15 -0.32 -6.11
C PHE A 101 -11.07 0.54 -7.37
N VAL A 102 -9.86 0.83 -7.85
CA VAL A 102 -9.72 1.63 -9.07
C VAL A 102 -10.30 0.90 -10.27
N ILE A 103 -10.07 -0.41 -10.42
CA ILE A 103 -10.67 -1.19 -11.51
C ILE A 103 -12.21 -1.13 -11.44
N ALA A 104 -12.80 -1.21 -10.25
CA ALA A 104 -14.24 -1.08 -10.04
C ALA A 104 -14.76 0.28 -10.53
N LEU A 105 -14.07 1.37 -10.18
CA LEU A 105 -14.41 2.72 -10.61
C LEU A 105 -14.29 2.89 -12.12
N ILE A 106 -13.26 2.31 -12.74
CA ILE A 106 -13.08 2.30 -14.20
C ILE A 106 -14.27 1.60 -14.86
N PHE A 107 -14.66 0.41 -14.38
CA PHE A 107 -15.83 -0.31 -14.91
C PHE A 107 -17.13 0.47 -14.73
N ALA A 108 -17.29 1.15 -13.58
CA ALA A 108 -18.45 2.00 -13.32
C ALA A 108 -18.50 3.20 -14.27
N TYR A 109 -17.37 3.90 -14.47
CA TYR A 109 -17.25 5.05 -15.37
C TYR A 109 -17.61 4.69 -16.81
N PHE A 110 -17.04 3.60 -17.33
CA PHE A 110 -17.31 3.11 -18.69
C PHE A 110 -18.61 2.29 -18.81
N ARG A 111 -19.35 2.12 -17.70
CA ARG A 111 -20.59 1.33 -17.61
C ARG A 111 -20.44 -0.08 -18.22
N VAL A 112 -19.34 -0.76 -17.91
CA VAL A 112 -19.02 -2.08 -18.48
C VAL A 112 -19.94 -3.14 -17.88
N PRO A 113 -20.76 -3.84 -18.69
CA PRO A 113 -21.60 -4.93 -18.22
C PRO A 113 -20.78 -6.06 -17.56
N LEU A 114 -21.31 -6.65 -16.49
CA LEU A 114 -20.66 -7.73 -15.72
C LEU A 114 -20.17 -8.89 -16.61
N ALA A 115 -20.91 -9.22 -17.68
CA ALA A 115 -20.55 -10.27 -18.62
C ALA A 115 -19.19 -10.02 -19.32
N TYR A 116 -18.79 -8.77 -19.51
CA TYR A 116 -17.55 -8.40 -20.21
C TYR A 116 -16.40 -8.08 -19.25
N GLN A 117 -16.68 -7.80 -17.97
CA GLN A 117 -15.65 -7.52 -16.96
C GLN A 117 -14.67 -8.68 -16.80
N HIS A 118 -15.16 -9.93 -16.86
CA HIS A 118 -14.32 -11.12 -16.79
C HIS A 118 -13.19 -11.11 -17.84
N ARG A 119 -13.53 -10.76 -19.08
CA ARG A 119 -12.58 -10.74 -20.20
C ARG A 119 -11.53 -9.64 -20.03
N VAL A 120 -11.95 -8.46 -19.55
CA VAL A 120 -11.00 -7.37 -19.25
C VAL A 120 -10.08 -7.76 -18.11
N LEU A 121 -10.62 -8.31 -17.02
CA LEU A 121 -9.81 -8.76 -15.87
C LEU A 121 -8.82 -9.86 -16.25
N PHE A 122 -9.19 -10.76 -17.16
CA PHE A 122 -8.28 -11.80 -17.63
C PHE A 122 -7.07 -11.22 -18.37
N TRP A 123 -7.32 -10.41 -19.41
CA TRP A 123 -6.23 -9.77 -20.16
C TRP A 123 -5.45 -8.79 -19.27
N GLY A 124 -6.15 -8.13 -18.34
CA GLY A 124 -5.61 -7.28 -17.27
C GLY A 124 -4.58 -8.00 -16.40
N ILE A 125 -4.89 -9.20 -15.91
CA ILE A 125 -3.96 -9.99 -15.08
C ILE A 125 -2.74 -10.43 -15.89
N LEU A 126 -2.94 -10.83 -17.14
CA LEU A 126 -1.83 -11.28 -18.00
C LEU A 126 -0.88 -10.12 -18.34
N GLY A 127 -1.42 -8.95 -18.68
CA GLY A 127 -0.63 -7.75 -18.94
C GLY A 127 0.06 -7.23 -17.69
N ALA A 128 -0.64 -7.17 -16.55
CA ALA A 128 -0.06 -6.84 -15.25
C ALA A 128 1.12 -7.76 -14.89
N LEU A 129 0.96 -9.08 -15.06
CA LEU A 129 2.04 -10.04 -14.80
C LEU A 129 3.28 -9.79 -15.67
N LEU A 130 3.07 -9.51 -16.96
CA LEU A 130 4.15 -9.20 -17.89
C LEU A 130 4.85 -7.89 -17.53
N MET A 131 4.08 -6.83 -17.30
CA MET A 131 4.60 -5.50 -16.97
C MET A 131 5.34 -5.49 -15.64
N ARG A 132 4.78 -6.13 -14.61
CA ARG A 132 5.45 -6.31 -13.32
C ARG A 132 6.70 -7.14 -13.44
N GLY A 133 6.68 -8.23 -14.21
CA GLY A 133 7.90 -8.99 -14.52
C GLY A 133 8.99 -8.12 -15.12
N ALA A 134 8.65 -7.26 -16.09
CA ALA A 134 9.59 -6.32 -16.70
C ALA A 134 10.10 -5.26 -15.71
N MET A 135 9.22 -4.66 -14.91
CA MET A 135 9.60 -3.66 -13.91
C MET A 135 10.42 -4.25 -12.76
N ILE A 136 10.14 -5.48 -12.33
CA ILE A 136 10.94 -6.21 -11.33
C ILE A 136 12.32 -6.50 -11.89
N ALA A 137 12.42 -7.00 -13.12
CA ALA A 137 13.71 -7.23 -13.77
C ALA A 137 14.52 -5.93 -13.89
N LEU A 138 13.87 -4.82 -14.28
CA LEU A 138 14.49 -3.50 -14.34
C LEU A 138 14.92 -3.01 -12.96
N GLY A 139 14.07 -3.12 -11.95
CA GLY A 139 14.34 -2.69 -10.57
C GLY A 139 15.48 -3.48 -9.94
N ALA A 140 15.50 -4.79 -10.12
CA ALA A 140 16.59 -5.66 -9.67
C ALA A 140 17.91 -5.28 -10.36
N ALA A 141 17.88 -5.03 -11.67
CA ALA A 141 19.05 -4.56 -12.41
C ALA A 141 19.54 -3.19 -11.91
N LEU A 142 18.62 -2.27 -11.57
CA LEU A 142 18.96 -0.96 -10.99
C LEU A 142 19.63 -1.12 -9.61
N ILE A 143 19.03 -1.89 -8.70
CA ILE A 143 19.56 -2.11 -7.35
C ILE A 143 20.95 -2.75 -7.41
N SER A 144 21.13 -3.76 -8.26
CA SER A 144 22.42 -4.45 -8.41
C SER A 144 23.56 -3.56 -8.93
N ARG A 145 23.23 -2.43 -9.58
CA ARG A 145 24.20 -1.50 -10.17
C ARG A 145 24.36 -0.21 -9.37
N PHE A 146 23.33 0.19 -8.62
CA PHE A 146 23.25 1.47 -7.96
C PHE A 146 22.69 1.30 -6.55
N ASP A 147 23.54 1.07 -5.55
CA ASP A 147 23.11 0.87 -4.16
C ASP A 147 22.24 2.03 -3.64
N TRP A 148 22.55 3.27 -4.05
CA TRP A 148 21.82 4.47 -3.64
C TRP A 148 20.37 4.54 -4.18
N ILE A 149 20.00 3.71 -5.16
CA ILE A 149 18.64 3.68 -5.71
C ILE A 149 17.60 3.31 -4.65
N VAL A 150 18.01 2.55 -3.62
CA VAL A 150 17.16 2.18 -2.49
C VAL A 150 16.63 3.42 -1.77
N TYR A 151 17.41 4.51 -1.71
CA TYR A 151 16.94 5.79 -1.14
C TYR A 151 15.90 6.49 -2.00
N VAL A 152 16.05 6.41 -3.34
CA VAL A 152 15.05 6.96 -4.28
C VAL A 152 13.74 6.21 -4.12
N PHE A 153 13.82 4.89 -4.10
CA PHE A 153 12.68 4.01 -3.86
C PHE A 153 12.02 4.30 -2.51
N GLY A 154 12.79 4.45 -1.44
CA GLY A 154 12.27 4.86 -0.13
C GLY A 154 11.60 6.23 -0.16
N GLY A 155 12.20 7.21 -0.85
CA GLY A 155 11.64 8.55 -1.03
C GLY A 155 10.30 8.55 -1.77
N ILE A 156 10.19 7.78 -2.85
CA ILE A 156 8.94 7.61 -3.61
C ILE A 156 7.84 7.09 -2.68
N LEU A 157 8.10 6.05 -1.88
CA LEU A 157 7.11 5.49 -0.95
C LEU A 157 6.62 6.50 0.09
N ILE A 158 7.53 7.32 0.64
CA ILE A 158 7.17 8.37 1.60
C ILE A 158 6.30 9.44 0.93
N VAL A 159 6.66 9.86 -0.28
CA VAL A 159 5.88 10.84 -1.04
C VAL A 159 4.50 10.30 -1.37
N THR A 160 4.38 9.04 -1.80
CA THR A 160 3.10 8.39 -2.06
C THR A 160 2.25 8.31 -0.78
N ALA A 161 2.82 7.84 0.33
CA ALA A 161 2.11 7.77 1.61
C ALA A 161 1.63 9.16 2.08
N ALA A 162 2.48 10.19 1.95
CA ALA A 162 2.12 11.56 2.28
C ALA A 162 1.02 12.10 1.36
N ARG A 163 1.10 11.83 0.05
CA ARG A 163 0.07 12.22 -0.92
C ARG A 163 -1.27 11.56 -0.58
N MET A 164 -1.28 10.26 -0.30
CA MET A 164 -2.52 9.54 0.08
C MET A 164 -3.14 10.04 1.40
N LEU A 165 -2.33 10.61 2.30
CA LEU A 165 -2.81 11.18 3.57
C LEU A 165 -3.33 12.61 3.41
N LEU A 166 -2.68 13.42 2.56
CA LEU A 166 -2.94 14.85 2.39
C LEU A 166 -3.95 15.14 1.28
N ALA A 167 -3.85 14.42 0.17
CA ALA A 167 -4.86 14.43 -0.88
C ALA A 167 -5.91 13.37 -0.52
N GLY A 168 -7.09 13.83 -0.10
CA GLY A 168 -8.28 12.97 -0.04
C GLY A 168 -8.52 12.33 -1.41
N ASP A 169 -9.23 11.19 -1.45
CA ASP A 169 -9.47 10.34 -2.62
C ASP A 169 -9.61 11.14 -3.95
N GLU A 170 -8.51 11.30 -4.68
CA GLU A 170 -8.58 11.78 -6.05
C GLU A 170 -9.09 10.61 -6.89
N GLU A 171 -10.35 10.70 -7.32
CA GLU A 171 -10.90 9.74 -8.27
C GLU A 171 -10.03 9.74 -9.54
N PRO A 172 -9.54 8.59 -10.02
CA PRO A 172 -8.77 8.51 -11.26
C PRO A 172 -9.60 9.03 -12.42
N GLU A 173 -9.28 10.24 -12.88
CA GLU A 173 -9.95 10.89 -14.01
C GLU A 173 -9.51 10.25 -15.34
N PRO A 174 -10.38 9.47 -16.02
CA PRO A 174 -10.03 8.74 -17.24
C PRO A 174 -9.57 9.64 -18.38
N GLU A 175 -10.16 10.84 -18.46
CA GLU A 175 -9.97 11.79 -19.56
C GLU A 175 -8.56 12.40 -19.57
N LYS A 176 -7.87 12.40 -18.43
CA LYS A 176 -6.48 12.85 -18.31
C LYS A 176 -5.47 11.77 -18.66
N ASN A 177 -5.87 10.50 -18.76
CA ASN A 177 -4.94 9.40 -18.99
C ASN A 177 -4.30 9.49 -20.40
N VAL A 178 -2.98 9.68 -20.40
CA VAL A 178 -2.15 9.82 -21.61
C VAL A 178 -2.34 8.63 -22.55
N LEU A 179 -2.48 7.42 -22.01
CA LEU A 179 -2.61 6.21 -22.81
C LEU A 179 -3.93 6.15 -23.59
N ILE A 180 -5.03 6.66 -23.04
CA ILE A 180 -6.29 6.81 -23.81
C ILE A 180 -6.11 7.81 -24.94
N ARG A 181 -5.44 8.95 -24.68
CA ARG A 181 -5.21 9.98 -25.70
C ARG A 181 -4.35 9.46 -26.84
N VAL A 182 -3.32 8.68 -26.51
CA VAL A 182 -2.47 8.00 -27.49
C VAL A 182 -3.26 6.95 -28.26
N ALA A 183 -4.07 6.11 -27.60
CA ALA A 183 -4.89 5.12 -28.27
C ALA A 183 -5.90 5.75 -29.24
N ARG A 184 -6.57 6.85 -28.84
CA ARG A 184 -7.48 7.62 -29.70
C ARG A 184 -6.78 8.27 -30.90
N ARG A 185 -5.46 8.53 -30.81
CA ARG A 185 -4.66 9.05 -31.92
C ARG A 185 -4.33 7.96 -32.94
N PHE A 186 -4.11 6.71 -32.50
CA PHE A 186 -3.74 5.60 -33.38
C PHE A 186 -4.93 4.84 -33.95
N PHE A 187 -6.05 4.77 -33.22
CA PHE A 187 -7.25 4.04 -33.64
C PHE A 187 -8.50 4.90 -33.47
N PRO A 188 -9.44 4.91 -34.45
CA PRO A 188 -10.77 5.44 -34.22
C PRO A 188 -11.46 4.62 -33.12
N VAL A 189 -12.20 5.29 -32.23
CA VAL A 189 -12.91 4.65 -31.12
C VAL A 189 -14.40 4.59 -31.43
N THR A 190 -15.03 3.43 -31.26
CA THR A 190 -16.49 3.30 -31.42
C THR A 190 -17.23 3.92 -30.25
N PRO A 191 -18.41 4.54 -30.48
CA PRO A 191 -19.20 5.16 -29.41
C PRO A 191 -19.85 4.11 -28.48
N GLU A 192 -20.10 2.89 -28.99
CA GLU A 192 -20.80 1.83 -28.26
C GLU A 192 -19.92 0.61 -28.04
N LEU A 193 -20.27 -0.18 -27.02
CA LEU A 193 -19.70 -1.50 -26.77
C LEU A 193 -20.14 -2.46 -27.88
N HIS A 194 -19.23 -3.32 -28.35
CA HIS A 194 -19.52 -4.33 -29.38
C HIS A 194 -19.26 -5.73 -28.84
N GLY A 195 -20.11 -6.11 -27.88
CA GLY A 195 -19.99 -7.38 -27.18
C GLY A 195 -18.66 -7.50 -26.44
N GLU A 196 -18.03 -8.67 -26.58
CA GLU A 196 -16.75 -8.96 -25.92
C GLU A 196 -15.53 -8.47 -26.72
N HIS A 197 -15.69 -7.94 -27.93
CA HIS A 197 -14.56 -7.62 -28.81
C HIS A 197 -13.85 -6.33 -28.40
N PHE A 198 -12.52 -6.36 -28.38
CA PHE A 198 -11.67 -5.17 -28.16
C PHE A 198 -11.51 -4.32 -29.42
N PHE A 199 -11.59 -4.95 -30.58
CA PHE A 199 -11.47 -4.28 -31.87
C PHE A 199 -12.56 -4.76 -32.80
N VAL A 200 -13.08 -3.84 -33.59
CA VAL A 200 -14.12 -4.08 -34.59
C VAL A 200 -13.74 -3.35 -35.88
N ARG A 201 -14.36 -3.72 -37.00
CA ARG A 201 -14.11 -3.07 -38.28
C ARG A 201 -15.31 -2.17 -38.62
N VAL A 202 -15.08 -0.86 -38.65
CA VAL A 202 -16.10 0.14 -39.01
C VAL A 202 -15.59 0.92 -40.22
N GLY A 203 -16.38 0.95 -41.30
CA GLY A 203 -15.98 1.63 -42.55
C GLY A 203 -14.66 1.14 -43.14
N GLY A 204 -14.38 -0.17 -43.06
CA GLY A 204 -13.15 -0.78 -43.57
C GLY A 204 -11.89 -0.62 -42.69
N ARG A 205 -11.92 0.25 -41.68
CA ARG A 205 -10.80 0.50 -40.75
C ARG A 205 -11.01 -0.25 -39.43
N ARG A 206 -9.92 -0.68 -38.78
CA ARG A 206 -9.98 -1.23 -37.42
C ARG A 206 -10.23 -0.08 -36.43
N ALA A 207 -11.29 -0.22 -35.64
CA ALA A 207 -11.67 0.69 -34.58
C ALA A 207 -11.54 -0.02 -33.21
N ALA A 208 -11.04 0.71 -32.22
CA ALA A 208 -10.99 0.25 -30.85
C ALA A 208 -12.36 0.42 -30.19
N THR A 209 -12.82 -0.58 -29.44
CA THR A 209 -14.07 -0.48 -28.68
C THR A 209 -13.81 0.17 -27.32
N PRO A 210 -14.84 0.67 -26.62
CA PRO A 210 -14.70 1.14 -25.25
C PRO A 210 -14.09 0.07 -24.33
N LEU A 211 -14.36 -1.21 -24.59
CA LEU A 211 -13.80 -2.32 -23.81
C LEU A 211 -12.25 -2.39 -23.91
N PHE A 212 -11.67 -2.03 -25.06
CA PHE A 212 -10.22 -1.94 -25.21
C PHE A 212 -9.63 -0.76 -24.43
N LEU A 213 -10.33 0.39 -24.42
CA LEU A 213 -9.90 1.53 -23.62
C LEU A 213 -9.95 1.23 -22.13
N VAL A 214 -10.95 0.46 -21.69
CA VAL A 214 -11.05 -0.03 -20.30
C VAL A 214 -9.85 -0.94 -19.99
N LEU A 215 -9.53 -1.91 -20.86
CA LEU A 215 -8.34 -2.76 -20.67
C LEU A 215 -7.07 -1.91 -20.55
N LEU A 216 -6.88 -0.95 -21.47
CA LEU A 216 -5.72 -0.07 -21.46
C LEU A 216 -5.64 0.74 -20.16
N MET A 217 -6.78 1.26 -19.67
CA MET A 217 -6.85 1.97 -18.39
C MET A 217 -6.46 1.07 -17.21
N VAL A 218 -6.99 -0.14 -17.15
CA VAL A 218 -6.65 -1.12 -16.09
C VAL A 218 -5.15 -1.41 -16.09
N GLU A 219 -4.56 -1.68 -17.25
CA GLU A 219 -3.11 -1.91 -17.42
C GLU A 219 -2.28 -0.68 -17.01
N SER A 220 -2.70 0.51 -17.45
CA SER A 220 -2.03 1.77 -17.12
C SER A 220 -2.00 2.00 -15.61
N THR A 221 -3.15 1.76 -14.98
CA THR A 221 -3.33 1.91 -13.54
C THR A 221 -2.49 0.89 -12.78
N ASP A 222 -2.41 -0.37 -13.23
CA ASP A 222 -1.54 -1.35 -12.58
C ASP A 222 -0.06 -0.92 -12.64
N VAL A 223 0.40 -0.38 -13.77
CA VAL A 223 1.76 0.18 -13.88
C VAL A 223 1.97 1.34 -12.91
N LEU A 224 0.98 2.22 -12.74
CA LEU A 224 1.05 3.30 -11.75
C LEU A 224 1.16 2.74 -10.32
N PHE A 225 0.38 1.71 -9.98
CA PHE A 225 0.48 1.04 -8.68
C PHE A 225 1.77 0.24 -8.51
N ALA A 226 2.35 -0.26 -9.59
CA ALA A 226 3.64 -0.94 -9.59
C ALA A 226 4.78 0.02 -9.21
N VAL A 227 4.64 1.32 -9.44
CA VAL A 227 5.62 2.34 -9.00
C VAL A 227 5.74 2.39 -7.48
N ASP A 228 4.66 2.13 -6.74
CA ASP A 228 4.70 2.10 -5.28
C ASP A 228 5.00 0.69 -4.75
N SER A 229 4.40 -0.34 -5.35
CA SER A 229 4.54 -1.71 -4.84
C SER A 229 5.91 -2.33 -5.13
N ILE A 230 6.54 -2.06 -6.28
CA ILE A 230 7.84 -2.66 -6.64
C ILE A 230 8.99 -2.17 -5.75
N PRO A 231 9.16 -0.86 -5.49
CA PRO A 231 10.07 -0.38 -4.46
C PRO A 231 9.83 -1.05 -3.11
N ALA A 232 8.56 -1.18 -2.70
CA ALA A 232 8.19 -1.71 -1.41
C ALA A 232 8.57 -3.19 -1.23
N ILE A 233 8.38 -4.03 -2.26
CA ILE A 233 8.81 -5.43 -2.21
C ILE A 233 10.34 -5.58 -2.20
N PHE A 234 11.07 -4.70 -2.88
CA PHE A 234 12.54 -4.68 -2.81
C PHE A 234 13.09 -4.30 -1.42
N ALA A 235 12.29 -3.64 -0.59
CA ALA A 235 12.62 -3.43 0.82
C ALA A 235 12.50 -4.72 1.66
N VAL A 236 11.79 -5.74 1.17
CA VAL A 236 11.61 -7.03 1.83
C VAL A 236 12.68 -8.01 1.39
N THR A 237 12.90 -8.12 0.09
CA THR A 237 13.88 -9.02 -0.50
C THR A 237 14.42 -8.49 -1.82
N GLN A 238 15.70 -8.72 -2.07
CA GLN A 238 16.35 -8.41 -3.34
C GLN A 238 16.42 -9.63 -4.26
N ASP A 239 15.92 -10.79 -3.81
CA ASP A 239 15.82 -12.00 -4.62
C ASP A 239 14.69 -11.85 -5.67
N PRO A 240 15.00 -11.75 -6.97
CA PRO A 240 13.99 -11.50 -8.00
C PRO A 240 12.95 -12.62 -8.10
N PHE A 241 13.31 -13.86 -7.75
CA PHE A 241 12.38 -14.99 -7.76
C PHE A 241 11.35 -14.85 -6.63
N LEU A 242 11.78 -14.50 -5.41
CA LEU A 242 10.85 -14.24 -4.31
C LEU A 242 9.97 -13.01 -4.57
N VAL A 243 10.57 -11.93 -5.09
CA VAL A 243 9.82 -10.73 -5.51
C VAL A 243 8.74 -11.11 -6.53
N PHE A 244 9.12 -11.76 -7.63
CA PHE A 244 8.18 -12.10 -8.71
C PHE A 244 7.10 -13.08 -8.25
N THR A 245 7.49 -14.21 -7.64
CA THR A 245 6.53 -15.25 -7.23
C THR A 245 5.51 -14.73 -6.22
N SER A 246 5.94 -13.94 -5.22
CA SER A 246 5.04 -13.33 -4.24
C SER A 246 4.02 -12.38 -4.90
N ASN A 247 4.45 -11.64 -5.92
CA ASN A 247 3.61 -10.72 -6.68
C ASN A 247 2.58 -11.47 -7.53
N VAL A 248 3.02 -12.54 -8.20
CA VAL A 248 2.12 -13.45 -8.93
C VAL A 248 1.05 -13.99 -8.00
N PHE A 249 1.40 -14.58 -6.86
CA PHE A 249 0.41 -15.12 -5.92
C PHE A 249 -0.52 -14.06 -5.33
N ALA A 250 -0.05 -12.81 -5.16
CA ALA A 250 -0.89 -11.72 -4.70
C ALA A 250 -1.96 -11.34 -5.75
N ILE A 251 -1.59 -11.31 -7.03
CA ILE A 251 -2.45 -10.96 -8.17
C ILE A 251 -3.38 -12.13 -8.57
N LEU A 252 -2.91 -13.37 -8.40
CA LEU A 252 -3.75 -14.55 -8.60
C LEU A 252 -4.95 -14.50 -7.65
N GLY A 253 -6.14 -14.78 -8.19
CA GLY A 253 -7.39 -14.69 -7.45
C GLY A 253 -7.94 -13.29 -7.25
N LEU A 254 -7.34 -12.23 -7.81
CA LEU A 254 -7.91 -10.87 -7.75
C LEU A 254 -9.31 -10.79 -8.36
N ARG A 255 -9.62 -11.61 -9.38
CA ARG A 255 -10.96 -11.68 -9.96
C ARG A 255 -11.99 -12.15 -8.94
N SER A 256 -11.70 -13.24 -8.23
CA SER A 256 -12.57 -13.77 -7.17
C SER A 256 -12.67 -12.79 -6.01
N LEU A 257 -11.56 -12.12 -5.69
CA LEU A 257 -11.49 -11.11 -4.63
C LEU A 257 -12.32 -9.86 -4.96
N TYR A 258 -12.30 -9.40 -6.21
CA TYR A 258 -13.16 -8.32 -6.68
C TYR A 258 -14.63 -8.66 -6.43
N PHE A 259 -15.10 -9.86 -6.80
CA PHE A 259 -16.49 -10.24 -6.55
C PHE A 259 -16.80 -10.51 -5.07
N ALA A 260 -15.80 -10.92 -4.26
CA ALA A 260 -15.96 -11.10 -2.81
C ALA A 260 -16.05 -9.75 -2.08
N ILE A 261 -15.23 -8.78 -2.48
CA ILE A 261 -15.05 -7.50 -1.80
C ILE A 261 -15.94 -6.41 -2.38
N ALA A 262 -16.34 -6.46 -3.66
CA ALA A 262 -17.22 -5.46 -4.28
C ALA A 262 -18.48 -5.14 -3.44
N PRO A 263 -19.20 -6.12 -2.86
CA PRO A 263 -20.34 -5.84 -1.97
C PRO A 263 -19.95 -5.27 -0.60
N LEU A 264 -18.69 -5.43 -0.19
CA LEU A 264 -18.13 -5.02 1.09
C LEU A 264 -17.31 -3.72 1.00
N LEU A 265 -17.14 -3.13 -0.18
CA LEU A 265 -16.30 -1.94 -0.41
C LEU A 265 -16.65 -0.79 0.55
N GLY A 266 -17.95 -0.57 0.82
CA GLY A 266 -18.41 0.46 1.74
C GLY A 266 -18.09 0.20 3.22
N ARG A 267 -17.69 -1.03 3.59
CA ARG A 267 -17.40 -1.41 4.98
C ARG A 267 -15.92 -1.27 5.36
N PHE A 268 -15.00 -1.23 4.39
CA PHE A 268 -13.54 -1.20 4.61
C PHE A 268 -12.96 0.22 4.66
N LYS A 269 -13.60 1.12 5.41
CA LYS A 269 -13.23 2.55 5.49
C LYS A 269 -11.78 2.78 5.93
N TYR A 270 -11.22 1.91 6.79
CA TYR A 270 -9.89 2.11 7.38
C TYR A 270 -8.77 1.35 6.66
N LEU A 271 -9.09 0.58 5.61
CA LEU A 271 -8.10 -0.20 4.89
C LEU A 271 -7.10 0.71 4.17
N LYS A 272 -7.57 1.83 3.59
CA LYS A 272 -6.72 2.83 2.95
C LYS A 272 -5.69 3.40 3.93
N GLN A 273 -6.09 3.73 5.17
CA GLN A 273 -5.18 4.23 6.19
C GLN A 273 -4.12 3.19 6.54
N SER A 274 -4.47 1.91 6.63
CA SER A 274 -3.48 0.85 6.84
C SER A 274 -2.42 0.81 5.74
N LEU A 275 -2.81 0.96 4.46
CA LEU A 275 -1.88 1.00 3.34
C LEU A 275 -0.94 2.19 3.41
N VAL A 276 -1.44 3.37 3.78
CA VAL A 276 -0.62 4.58 3.97
C VAL A 276 0.47 4.34 5.03
N PHE A 277 0.11 3.79 6.19
CA PHE A 277 1.08 3.51 7.24
C PHE A 277 2.09 2.42 6.85
N ILE A 278 1.65 1.40 6.11
CA ILE A 278 2.53 0.36 5.58
C ILE A 278 3.53 0.96 4.60
N LEU A 279 3.09 1.76 3.62
CA LEU A 279 3.97 2.42 2.65
C LEU A 279 4.96 3.36 3.34
N ALA A 280 4.50 4.15 4.30
CA ALA A 280 5.37 5.03 5.08
C ALA A 280 6.44 4.24 5.85
N PHE A 281 6.04 3.16 6.52
CA PHE A 281 6.98 2.28 7.25
C PHE A 281 8.02 1.67 6.32
N VAL A 282 7.59 1.13 5.18
CA VAL A 282 8.50 0.52 4.20
C VAL A 282 9.42 1.57 3.59
N GLY A 283 8.92 2.77 3.29
CA GLY A 283 9.74 3.91 2.84
C GLY A 283 10.82 4.28 3.85
N VAL A 284 10.47 4.40 5.13
CA VAL A 284 11.44 4.65 6.22
C VAL A 284 12.47 3.52 6.30
N LYS A 285 12.03 2.26 6.22
CA LYS A 285 12.92 1.10 6.21
C LYS A 285 13.96 1.19 5.09
N MET A 286 13.54 1.57 3.88
CA MET A 286 14.46 1.73 2.74
C MET A 286 15.43 2.89 2.94
N LEU A 287 14.96 4.02 3.47
CA LEU A 287 15.83 5.16 3.79
C LEU A 287 16.86 4.84 4.88
N LEU A 288 16.57 3.86 5.73
CA LEU A 288 17.48 3.37 6.77
C LEU A 288 18.29 2.13 6.35
N ALA A 289 18.19 1.67 5.10
CA ALA A 289 18.73 0.38 4.68
C ALA A 289 20.22 0.19 5.00
N HIS A 290 21.02 1.25 4.92
CA HIS A 290 22.47 1.19 5.16
C HIS A 290 22.89 1.57 6.59
N THR A 291 21.99 2.08 7.43
CA THR A 291 22.30 2.52 8.80
C THR A 291 21.70 1.59 9.85
N VAL A 292 20.48 1.08 9.61
CA VAL A 292 19.74 0.21 10.51
C VAL A 292 19.06 -0.90 9.70
N PRO A 293 19.60 -2.13 9.69
CA PRO A 293 18.92 -3.25 9.06
C PRO A 293 17.70 -3.65 9.88
N ILE A 294 16.50 -3.35 9.39
CA ILE A 294 15.24 -3.76 10.04
C ILE A 294 14.93 -5.21 9.67
N PRO A 295 14.82 -6.14 10.64
CA PRO A 295 14.55 -7.54 10.35
C PRO A 295 13.23 -7.76 9.62
N THR A 296 13.19 -8.77 8.75
CA THR A 296 11.98 -9.14 7.99
C THR A 296 10.82 -9.52 8.92
N ILE A 297 11.09 -10.21 10.03
CA ILE A 297 10.03 -10.56 10.99
C ILE A 297 9.38 -9.32 11.61
N THR A 298 10.15 -8.28 11.92
CA THR A 298 9.63 -7.00 12.39
C THR A 298 8.76 -6.34 11.33
N SER A 299 9.21 -6.38 10.06
CA SER A 299 8.43 -5.85 8.94
C SER A 299 7.10 -6.57 8.78
N LEU A 300 7.12 -7.90 8.82
CA LEU A 300 5.93 -8.75 8.77
C LEU A 300 4.96 -8.42 9.90
N SER A 301 5.45 -8.35 11.15
CA SER A 301 4.62 -8.03 12.30
C SER A 301 3.97 -6.65 12.19
N VAL A 302 4.69 -5.64 11.72
CA VAL A 302 4.15 -4.30 11.50
C VAL A 302 3.07 -4.30 10.41
N ILE A 303 3.33 -4.95 9.26
CA ILE A 303 2.36 -5.06 8.16
C ILE A 303 1.08 -5.76 8.63
N VAL A 304 1.21 -6.94 9.25
CA VAL A 304 0.06 -7.70 9.77
C VAL A 304 -0.72 -6.89 10.80
N SER A 305 -0.03 -6.16 11.69
CA SER A 305 -0.67 -5.33 12.71
C SER A 305 -1.49 -4.20 12.10
N PHE A 306 -0.93 -3.45 11.15
CA PHE A 306 -1.67 -2.38 10.48
C PHE A 306 -2.88 -2.91 9.69
N LEU A 307 -2.74 -4.05 9.01
CA LEU A 307 -3.86 -4.67 8.30
C LEU A 307 -4.94 -5.15 9.27
N ALA A 308 -4.55 -5.86 10.35
CA ALA A 308 -5.48 -6.34 11.35
C ALA A 308 -6.25 -5.19 12.02
N ILE A 309 -5.54 -4.11 12.40
CA ILE A 309 -6.17 -2.90 12.96
C ILE A 309 -7.15 -2.29 11.96
N GLY A 310 -6.77 -2.14 10.68
CA GLY A 310 -7.63 -1.58 9.65
C GLY A 310 -8.89 -2.40 9.40
N VAL A 311 -8.75 -3.73 9.33
CA VAL A 311 -9.87 -4.67 9.15
C VAL A 311 -10.78 -4.67 10.37
N LEU A 312 -10.23 -4.76 11.59
CA LEU A 312 -11.01 -4.76 12.82
C LEU A 312 -11.75 -3.42 13.02
N ALA A 313 -11.07 -2.28 12.83
CA ALA A 313 -11.69 -0.97 12.92
C ALA A 313 -12.82 -0.79 11.88
N SER A 314 -12.61 -1.31 10.67
CA SER A 314 -13.62 -1.32 9.61
C SER A 314 -14.84 -2.16 9.98
N ALA A 315 -14.63 -3.38 10.48
CA ALA A 315 -15.70 -4.27 10.91
C ALA A 315 -16.52 -3.69 12.08
N LEU A 316 -15.84 -3.12 13.08
CA LEU A 316 -16.48 -2.50 14.24
C LEU A 316 -17.27 -1.24 13.86
N SER A 317 -16.77 -0.45 12.91
CA SER A 317 -17.48 0.73 12.40
C SER A 317 -18.72 0.34 11.60
N ALA A 318 -18.61 -0.67 10.74
CA ALA A 318 -19.73 -1.17 9.93
C ALA A 318 -20.86 -1.78 10.77
N ALA A 319 -20.54 -2.41 11.91
CA ALA A 319 -21.55 -2.92 12.84
C ALA A 319 -22.34 -1.81 13.54
N ARG A 320 -21.76 -0.60 13.65
CA ARG A 320 -22.34 0.54 14.38
C ARG A 320 -23.34 1.35 13.55
N GLU A 321 -23.22 1.33 12.22
CA GLU A 321 -24.13 2.04 11.29
C GLU A 321 -25.48 1.32 11.09
N VAL A 322 -25.64 0.07 11.54
CA VAL A 322 -26.85 -0.75 11.33
C VAL A 322 -27.86 -0.69 12.50
N ALA A 323 -27.75 0.28 13.42
CA ALA A 323 -28.72 0.44 14.51
C ALA A 323 -29.56 1.73 14.40
N PRO A 324 -30.71 1.71 13.69
CA PRO A 324 -31.71 2.76 13.80
C PRO A 324 -32.85 2.33 14.72
N LEU A 325 -32.96 2.95 15.91
CA LEU A 325 -34.25 3.13 16.57
C LEU A 325 -34.37 4.58 17.05
N ALA A 326 -35.38 5.25 16.50
CA ALA A 326 -35.77 6.62 16.81
C ALA A 326 -36.10 6.79 18.30
N SER A 327 -35.46 7.75 18.96
CA SER A 327 -36.01 8.36 20.18
C SER A 327 -35.55 9.82 20.29
N PRO A 328 -36.27 10.69 21.03
CA PRO A 328 -36.00 12.14 21.15
C PRO A 328 -34.64 12.52 21.75
N LEU A 329 -33.78 11.55 22.06
CA LEU A 329 -32.39 11.72 22.52
C LEU A 329 -31.41 12.08 21.38
N ALA A 330 -31.89 12.26 20.14
CA ALA A 330 -31.06 12.55 18.97
C ALA A 330 -30.19 13.82 19.12
N THR A 331 -30.67 14.83 19.86
CA THR A 331 -29.90 16.04 20.19
C THR A 331 -28.79 15.79 21.23
N ASP A 332 -29.01 14.88 22.18
CA ASP A 332 -27.96 14.44 23.12
C ASP A 332 -26.92 13.56 22.40
N PHE A 333 -27.36 12.79 21.41
CA PHE A 333 -26.50 11.95 20.58
C PHE A 333 -25.57 12.73 19.66
N GLU A 334 -25.97 13.90 19.17
CA GLU A 334 -25.09 14.74 18.35
C GLU A 334 -23.90 15.27 19.19
N THR A 335 -24.16 15.61 20.44
CA THR A 335 -23.16 15.98 21.44
C THR A 335 -22.26 14.79 21.80
N LEU A 336 -22.82 13.58 21.94
CA LEU A 336 -22.07 12.34 22.17
C LEU A 336 -21.27 11.87 20.94
N SER A 337 -21.72 12.17 19.72
CA SER A 337 -21.04 11.78 18.47
C SER A 337 -19.72 12.53 18.27
N LYS A 338 -19.69 13.83 18.58
CA LYS A 338 -18.47 14.66 18.56
C LYS A 338 -17.48 14.21 19.63
N VAL A 339 -17.99 13.83 20.82
CA VAL A 339 -17.17 13.24 21.89
C VAL A 339 -16.63 11.86 21.50
N THR A 340 -17.40 11.05 20.76
CA THR A 340 -16.98 9.71 20.31
C THR A 340 -15.91 9.78 19.23
N LEU A 341 -16.00 10.70 18.28
CA LEU A 341 -14.99 10.86 17.22
C LEU A 341 -13.65 11.35 17.79
N GLN A 342 -13.70 12.27 18.76
CA GLN A 342 -12.53 12.74 19.49
C GLN A 342 -11.94 11.63 20.39
N THR A 343 -12.78 10.80 20.98
CA THR A 343 -12.33 9.65 21.78
C THR A 343 -11.72 8.57 20.89
N ALA A 344 -12.29 8.28 19.72
CA ALA A 344 -11.71 7.35 18.74
C ALA A 344 -10.37 7.82 18.21
N ARG A 345 -10.24 9.12 17.86
CA ARG A 345 -8.96 9.73 17.47
C ARG A 345 -7.93 9.63 18.60
N LYS A 346 -8.31 9.91 19.84
CA LYS A 346 -7.44 9.72 21.02
C LYS A 346 -7.01 8.27 21.22
N ILE A 347 -7.91 7.29 21.02
CA ILE A 347 -7.59 5.86 21.13
C ILE A 347 -6.64 5.43 20.01
N ILE A 348 -6.85 5.89 18.77
CA ILE A 348 -5.97 5.59 17.64
C ILE A 348 -4.58 6.19 17.88
N VAL A 349 -4.52 7.47 18.25
CA VAL A 349 -3.25 8.14 18.55
C VAL A 349 -2.56 7.47 19.74
N LEU A 350 -3.31 7.05 20.76
CA LEU A 350 -2.79 6.30 21.89
C LEU A 350 -2.23 4.95 21.46
N ALA A 351 -2.94 4.17 20.64
CA ALA A 351 -2.52 2.86 20.17
C ALA A 351 -1.27 2.95 19.29
N VAL A 352 -1.25 3.88 18.32
CA VAL A 352 -0.09 4.09 17.42
C VAL A 352 1.11 4.59 18.22
N GLY A 353 0.92 5.61 19.05
CA GLY A 353 1.99 6.19 19.84
C GLY A 353 2.55 5.25 20.91
N SER A 354 1.70 4.47 21.59
CA SER A 354 2.14 3.45 22.55
C SER A 354 2.86 2.28 21.89
N THR A 355 2.39 1.84 20.71
CA THR A 355 3.08 0.80 19.92
C THR A 355 4.47 1.27 19.50
N LEU A 356 4.61 2.50 19.03
CA LEU A 356 5.92 3.08 18.66
C LEU A 356 6.86 3.18 19.87
N ILE A 357 6.36 3.58 21.04
CA ILE A 357 7.17 3.65 22.26
C ILE A 357 7.60 2.25 22.71
N LEU A 358 6.70 1.25 22.69
CA LEU A 358 7.02 -0.13 23.03
C LEU A 358 8.05 -0.73 22.07
N LEU A 359 7.90 -0.47 20.77
CA LEU A 359 8.87 -0.88 19.75
C LEU A 359 10.22 -0.22 19.99
N GLY A 360 10.23 1.09 20.28
CA GLY A 360 11.43 1.84 20.62
C GLY A 360 12.11 1.34 21.90
N ALA A 361 11.34 0.97 22.92
CA ALA A 361 11.86 0.38 24.16
C ALA A 361 12.46 -1.03 23.92
N ALA A 362 11.81 -1.84 23.08
CA ALA A 362 12.38 -3.13 22.66
C ALA A 362 13.70 -2.94 21.88
N MET A 363 13.82 -1.85 21.11
CA MET A 363 15.05 -1.45 20.40
C MET A 363 16.15 -0.89 21.30
N ILE A 364 15.93 -0.77 22.61
CA ILE A 364 17.03 -0.53 23.58
C ILE A 364 17.77 -1.84 23.87
N VAL A 365 17.02 -2.94 23.91
CA VAL A 365 17.56 -4.29 24.17
C VAL A 365 18.05 -4.95 22.87
N LEU A 366 17.33 -4.74 21.78
CA LEU A 366 17.69 -5.16 20.43
C LEU A 366 18.46 -4.00 19.76
N PRO A 367 19.69 -4.17 19.24
CA PRO A 367 20.45 -3.06 18.67
C PRO A 367 19.67 -2.40 17.53
N GLY A 368 19.12 -1.20 17.79
CA GLY A 368 18.28 -0.44 16.88
C GLY A 368 18.13 1.02 17.30
N PRO A 369 17.53 1.88 16.45
CA PRO A 369 17.50 3.33 16.64
C PRO A 369 16.42 3.76 17.65
N ALA A 370 16.45 3.20 18.86
CA ALA A 370 15.55 3.56 19.95
C ALA A 370 15.52 5.07 20.23
N THR A 371 16.66 5.74 20.04
CA THR A 371 16.85 7.19 20.18
C THR A 371 16.01 8.02 19.20
N VAL A 372 15.54 7.44 18.09
CA VAL A 372 14.68 8.12 17.11
C VAL A 372 13.23 7.66 17.24
N VAL A 373 13.02 6.36 17.47
CA VAL A 373 11.69 5.75 17.50
C VAL A 373 10.90 6.17 18.76
N ILE A 374 11.55 6.29 19.91
CA ILE A 374 10.88 6.70 21.16
C ILE A 374 10.41 8.17 21.07
N PRO A 375 11.24 9.15 20.65
CA PRO A 375 10.77 10.51 20.42
C PRO A 375 9.66 10.61 19.38
N LEU A 376 9.72 9.81 18.30
CA LEU A 376 8.66 9.78 17.28
C LEU A 376 7.32 9.27 17.86
N GLY A 377 7.35 8.20 18.66
CA GLY A 377 6.16 7.70 19.36
C GLY A 377 5.59 8.73 20.35
N LEU A 378 6.46 9.44 21.08
CA LEU A 378 6.06 10.55 21.96
C LEU A 378 5.50 11.75 21.18
N ALA A 379 6.03 12.05 20.00
CA ALA A 379 5.54 13.14 19.16
C ALA A 379 4.14 12.83 18.62
N VAL A 380 3.90 11.58 18.22
CA VAL A 380 2.56 11.10 17.83
C VAL A 380 1.60 11.17 19.02
N LEU A 381 1.97 10.70 20.22
CA LEU A 381 1.12 10.88 21.41
C LEU A 381 0.89 12.36 21.74
N GLY A 382 1.89 13.21 21.51
CA GLY A 382 1.86 14.64 21.81
C GLY A 382 0.86 15.46 20.98
N THR A 383 0.32 14.92 19.88
CA THR A 383 -0.72 15.60 19.10
C THR A 383 -2.06 15.64 19.81
N GLU A 384 -2.34 14.67 20.69
CA GLU A 384 -3.61 14.56 21.43
C GLU A 384 -3.45 14.60 22.95
N PHE A 385 -2.26 14.23 23.47
CA PHE A 385 -2.00 14.11 24.91
C PHE A 385 -0.94 15.12 25.39
N VAL A 386 -1.39 16.09 26.20
CA VAL A 386 -0.54 17.17 26.73
C VAL A 386 0.63 16.64 27.57
N TRP A 387 0.44 15.54 28.31
CA TRP A 387 1.50 14.94 29.11
C TRP A 387 2.66 14.41 28.25
N ALA A 388 2.34 13.79 27.10
CA ALA A 388 3.34 13.25 26.18
C ALA A 388 4.13 14.38 25.52
N ARG A 389 3.45 15.48 25.17
CA ARG A 389 4.10 16.70 24.64
C ARG A 389 5.05 17.35 25.65
N ARG A 390 4.67 17.40 26.94
CA ARG A 390 5.55 17.90 28.01
C ARG A 390 6.78 17.00 28.20
N LEU A 391 6.58 15.68 28.16
CA LEU A 391 7.67 14.71 28.29
C LEU A 391 8.65 14.80 27.12
N LEU A 392 8.14 14.91 25.88
CA LEU A 392 8.95 15.13 24.69
C LEU A 392 9.79 16.42 24.80
N ASN A 393 9.19 17.51 25.27
CA ASN A 393 9.89 18.78 25.41
C ASN A 393 11.00 18.73 26.47
N ARG A 394 10.78 18.05 27.60
CA ARG A 394 11.84 17.82 28.60
C ARG A 394 13.00 17.02 28.04
N LEU A 395 12.72 15.94 27.31
CA LEU A 395 13.76 15.13 26.67
C LEU A 395 14.54 15.94 25.64
N ARG A 396 13.86 16.83 24.89
CA ARG A 396 14.51 17.74 23.94
C ARG A 396 15.40 18.76 24.64
N GLU A 397 14.94 19.33 25.76
CA GLU A 397 15.70 20.30 26.57
C GLU A 397 16.93 19.66 27.24
N GLU A 398 16.83 18.42 27.74
CA GLU A 398 17.97 17.67 28.28
C GLU A 398 19.00 17.31 27.21
N VAL A 399 18.55 16.88 26.02
CA VAL A 399 19.47 16.59 24.91
C VAL A 399 20.18 17.86 24.43
N LEU A 400 19.47 18.99 24.37
CA LEU A 400 20.04 20.28 23.98
C LEU A 400 20.98 20.84 25.06
N SER A 401 20.69 20.66 26.35
CA SER A 401 21.57 21.11 27.44
C SER A 401 22.85 20.28 27.53
N VAL A 402 22.77 18.97 27.29
CA VAL A 402 23.94 18.08 27.18
C VAL A 402 24.74 18.40 25.91
N ALA A 403 24.09 18.69 24.79
CA ALA A 403 24.77 19.12 23.57
C ALA A 403 25.48 20.49 23.75
N ASN A 404 24.83 21.45 24.40
CA ASN A 404 25.42 22.77 24.70
C ASN A 404 26.57 22.68 25.72
N GLY A 405 26.44 21.84 26.75
CA GLY A 405 27.48 21.65 27.75
C GLY A 405 28.72 20.89 27.23
N ARG A 406 28.55 20.04 26.20
CA ARG A 406 29.62 19.18 25.68
C ARG A 406 30.23 19.70 24.36
N PHE A 407 29.52 20.54 23.61
CA PHE A 407 29.98 21.11 22.33
C PHE A 407 29.91 22.64 22.21
N GLY A 408 29.42 23.36 23.23
CA GLY A 408 29.47 24.84 23.25
C GLY A 408 28.70 25.55 22.13
N LEU A 409 27.66 24.93 21.55
CA LEU A 409 26.87 25.53 20.48
C LEU A 409 25.77 26.44 21.06
N GLY A 410 26.09 27.72 21.28
CA GLY A 410 25.11 28.72 21.73
C GLY A 410 24.00 28.95 20.71
N ILE A 411 22.89 28.21 20.80
CA ILE A 411 21.64 28.50 20.09
C ILE A 411 20.64 29.04 21.12
N GLY A 412 20.77 30.34 21.41
CA GLY A 412 19.78 31.11 22.15
C GLY A 412 18.68 31.61 21.20
N THR A 413 17.43 31.45 21.63
CA THR A 413 16.23 31.98 20.96
C THR A 413 16.30 33.50 20.79
N THR A 414 16.43 33.98 19.56
CA THR A 414 16.26 35.40 19.22
C THR A 414 14.77 35.72 19.04
N ALA A 415 14.14 36.28 20.07
CA ALA A 415 12.90 37.04 19.93
C ALA A 415 12.73 38.01 21.12
N SER A 416 13.54 39.07 21.14
CA SER A 416 13.19 40.32 21.82
C SER A 416 13.89 41.45 21.07
N ALA A 417 13.14 42.13 20.22
CA ALA A 417 13.56 43.37 19.60
C ALA A 417 12.97 44.52 20.43
N GLU A 418 13.80 45.12 21.28
CA GLU A 418 13.59 46.48 21.76
C GLU A 418 14.02 47.45 20.64
N ALA A 419 13.18 48.45 20.37
CA ALA A 419 13.60 49.71 19.78
C ALA A 419 13.03 50.86 20.64
N PRO A 420 13.83 51.89 20.99
CA PRO A 420 13.44 52.89 21.97
C PRO A 420 12.91 54.21 21.37
N GLY A 421 11.89 54.78 22.04
CA GLY A 421 11.71 56.21 22.34
C GLY A 421 11.53 57.26 21.21
N ALA A 422 10.40 57.98 21.23
CA ALA A 422 10.34 59.41 21.61
C ALA A 422 9.08 60.14 21.08
N ALA A 423 8.34 60.71 22.05
CA ALA A 423 7.79 62.08 22.10
C ALA A 423 6.60 62.56 21.23
N ALA A 424 5.75 63.32 21.96
CA ALA A 424 4.80 64.37 21.53
C ALA A 424 3.52 63.88 20.85
N SER A 425 2.34 64.49 20.97
CA SER A 425 1.75 65.60 21.73
C SER A 425 0.28 65.65 21.24
N GLU A 426 -0.58 66.38 21.95
CA GLU A 426 -1.90 66.83 21.52
C GLU A 426 -3.03 65.79 21.45
N ALA A 427 -3.93 65.76 22.43
CA ALA A 427 -4.97 66.76 22.71
C ALA A 427 -6.24 66.51 21.88
N ASP A 428 -7.27 66.13 22.65
CA ASP A 428 -8.60 66.69 22.57
C ASP A 428 -9.55 66.21 21.46
N ARG A 429 -10.82 66.08 21.88
CA ARG A 429 -12.06 65.76 21.15
C ARG A 429 -12.27 64.28 20.80
N LYS A 430 -13.40 63.66 21.14
CA LYS A 430 -14.67 64.16 21.66
C LYS A 430 -15.50 62.98 22.16
N SER A 431 -16.13 63.19 23.31
CA SER A 431 -17.37 62.59 23.76
C SER A 431 -18.48 62.65 22.69
N ALA A 432 -19.09 61.48 22.42
CA ALA A 432 -20.50 61.13 22.09
C ALA A 432 -21.35 62.00 21.13
N PRO A 433 -22.43 61.45 20.51
CA PRO A 433 -22.94 60.07 20.55
C PRO A 433 -22.78 59.28 19.23
#